data_AF-A0A9E4ADW1-F1
#
_entry.id   AF-A0A9E4ADW1-F1
#
_cell.length_a   1.000
_cell.length_b   1.000
_cell.length_c   1.000
_cell.angle_alpha   90.00
_cell.angle_beta   90.00
_cell.angle_gamma   90.00
#
_symmetry.space_group_name_H-M   'P 1'
#
loop_
_entity.id
_entity.type
_entity.pdbx_description
1 polymer ?
#
loop_
_entity_poly.entity_id
_entity_poly.type
_entity_poly.pdbx_seq_one_letter_code
_entity_poly.pdbx_strand_id
1 'polypeptide(L)'
;MIRDIITNKWFIGAIALLIIIAGACYLWYQHDTAPYRQEAVESAKLLRQREITRKAVNNEAEQAADVTPAESTTPTAEKSVTEAPDRGAEGPEVAVQSQSTEKPSENAETAEVPISPHGFGPFPKVPADYPYGITWRDMEYYERLPSYKQRRFELMERVLVKLWSEGIRNFEGASIENDKVYPHFFNTYYIIVEEREAPDGTLEPFITRIKGGSPPPADIDLLNPPPHIQVLDFETTGIDPYQYLNLH
;
A
#
# COMPACT_ATOMS: atom_id res chain seq x y z
N MET A 1 0.72 1.80 64.59
CA MET A 1 1.72 1.37 63.60
C MET A 1 1.39 1.82 62.17
N ILE A 2 0.24 1.50 61.58
CA ILE A 2 -0.10 1.97 60.21
C ILE A 2 -0.26 3.50 60.13
N ARG A 3 -0.78 4.14 61.18
CA ARG A 3 -0.92 5.61 61.24
C ARG A 3 0.41 6.38 61.17
N ASP A 4 1.49 5.84 61.73
CA ASP A 4 2.78 6.52 61.75
C ASP A 4 3.47 6.51 60.38
N ILE A 5 3.18 5.49 59.57
CA ILE A 5 3.70 5.36 58.20
C ILE A 5 3.05 6.39 57.27
N ILE A 6 1.74 6.66 57.43
CA ILE A 6 0.97 7.56 56.55
C ILE A 6 1.32 9.04 56.81
N THR A 7 1.78 9.39 58.02
CA THR A 7 2.13 10.78 58.37
C THR A 7 3.59 11.13 58.06
N ASN A 8 4.39 10.18 57.59
CA ASN A 8 5.77 10.45 57.22
C ASN A 8 5.82 11.32 55.96
N LYS A 9 6.44 12.51 56.07
CA LYS A 9 6.61 13.48 54.97
C LYS A 9 7.26 12.84 53.74
N TRP A 10 8.15 11.87 53.94
CA TRP A 10 8.80 11.13 52.86
C TRP A 10 7.84 10.22 52.08
N PHE A 11 6.88 9.61 52.76
CA PHE A 11 5.90 8.73 52.14
C PHE A 11 4.90 9.51 51.27
N ILE A 12 4.44 10.66 51.76
CA ILE A 12 3.57 11.56 51.00
C ILE A 12 4.29 12.10 49.75
N GLY A 13 5.58 12.46 49.88
CA GLY A 13 6.40 12.89 48.76
C GLY A 13 6.56 11.82 47.67
N ALA A 14 6.79 10.56 48.06
CA ALA A 14 6.90 9.45 47.12
C ALA A 14 5.60 9.19 46.35
N ILE A 15 4.44 9.26 47.02
CA ILE A 15 3.13 9.12 46.37
C ILE A 15 2.88 10.27 45.39
N ALA A 16 3.16 11.50 45.78
CA ALA A 16 2.99 12.66 44.89
C ALA A 16 3.86 12.55 43.64
N LEU A 17 5.11 12.10 43.78
CA LEU A 17 6.02 11.86 42.65
C LEU A 17 5.48 10.77 41.71
N LEU A 18 4.95 9.67 42.25
CA LEU A 18 4.33 8.60 41.46
C LEU A 18 3.14 9.10 40.64
N ILE A 19 2.29 9.96 41.21
CA ILE A 19 1.16 10.56 40.50
C ILE A 19 1.65 11.44 39.34
N ILE A 20 2.70 12.24 39.56
CA ILE A 20 3.29 13.09 38.50
C ILE A 20 3.87 12.24 37.38
N ILE A 21 4.60 11.17 37.71
CA ILE A 21 5.17 10.25 36.71
C ILE A 21 4.05 9.56 35.93
N ALA A 22 3.02 9.05 36.60
CA ALA A 22 1.88 8.43 35.95
C ALA A 22 1.15 9.41 35.00
N GLY A 23 0.96 10.66 35.42
CA GLY A 23 0.39 11.72 34.60
C GLY A 23 1.25 12.06 33.37
N ALA A 24 2.58 12.13 33.54
CA ALA A 24 3.50 12.35 32.43
C ALA A 24 3.51 11.18 31.45
N CYS A 25 3.50 9.93 31.93
CA CYS A 25 3.38 8.74 31.09
C CYS A 25 2.04 8.72 30.34
N TYR A 26 0.94 9.10 30.99
CA TYR A 26 -0.37 9.17 30.34
C TYR A 26 -0.43 10.24 29.25
N LEU A 27 0.09 11.44 29.52
CA LEU A 27 0.17 12.53 28.54
C LEU A 27 1.09 12.16 27.37
N TRP A 28 2.24 11.54 27.66
CA TRP A 28 3.15 11.05 26.63
C TRP A 28 2.48 9.98 25.77
N TYR A 29 1.83 8.99 26.38
CA TYR A 29 1.08 7.97 25.67
C TYR A 29 -0.03 8.58 24.79
N GLN A 30 -0.81 9.53 25.28
CA GLN A 30 -1.82 10.21 24.46
C GLN A 30 -1.21 10.98 23.30
N HIS A 31 -0.13 11.71 23.52
CA HIS A 31 0.51 12.51 22.48
C HIS A 31 1.18 11.64 21.42
N ASP A 32 1.83 10.56 21.83
CA ASP A 32 2.54 9.65 20.93
C ASP A 32 1.59 8.73 20.17
N THR A 33 0.46 8.33 20.78
CA THR A 33 -0.57 7.50 20.09
C THR A 33 -1.57 8.28 19.25
N ALA A 34 -1.67 9.61 19.41
CA ALA A 34 -2.55 10.46 18.62
C ALA A 34 -2.34 10.38 17.09
N PRO A 35 -1.10 10.45 16.54
CA PRO A 35 -0.90 10.34 15.08
C PRO A 35 -1.36 8.98 14.54
N TYR A 36 -1.08 7.89 15.23
CA TYR A 36 -1.48 6.54 14.81
C TYR A 36 -3.00 6.35 14.73
N ARG A 37 -3.78 7.06 15.54
CA ARG A 37 -5.25 7.02 15.45
C ARG A 37 -5.79 7.72 14.21
N GLN A 38 -5.13 8.79 13.76
CA GLN A 38 -5.54 9.49 12.53
C GLN A 38 -5.20 8.66 11.30
N GLU A 39 -4.01 8.07 11.28
CA GLU A 39 -3.57 7.19 10.18
C GLU A 39 -4.46 5.94 10.04
N ALA A 40 -4.91 5.36 11.15
CA ALA A 40 -5.87 4.25 11.13
C ALA A 40 -7.24 4.63 10.55
N VAL A 41 -7.69 5.87 10.76
CA VAL A 41 -8.95 6.37 10.21
C VAL A 41 -8.81 6.67 8.71
N GLU A 42 -7.66 7.19 8.29
CA GLU A 42 -7.38 7.48 6.88
C GLU A 42 -7.21 6.20 6.05
N SER A 43 -6.50 5.21 6.58
CA SER A 43 -6.35 3.90 5.93
C SER A 43 -7.71 3.19 5.78
N ALA A 44 -8.57 3.26 6.80
CA ALA A 44 -9.93 2.73 6.73
C ALA A 44 -10.79 3.43 5.66
N LYS A 45 -10.64 4.75 5.48
CA LYS A 45 -11.34 5.51 4.42
C LYS A 45 -10.86 5.13 3.03
N LEU A 46 -9.55 5.01 2.82
CA LEU A 46 -8.97 4.64 1.54
C LEU A 46 -9.36 3.21 1.13
N LEU A 47 -9.38 2.27 2.08
CA LEU A 47 -9.82 0.90 1.80
C LEU A 47 -11.32 0.84 1.49
N ARG A 48 -12.17 1.59 2.20
CA ARG A 48 -13.59 1.73 1.83
C ARG A 48 -13.78 2.34 0.46
N GLN A 49 -13.00 3.37 0.12
CA GLN A 49 -13.06 4.00 -1.20
C GLN A 49 -12.64 3.00 -2.28
N ARG A 50 -11.59 2.21 -2.05
CA ARG A 50 -11.15 1.13 -2.95
C ARG A 50 -12.21 0.05 -3.09
N GLU A 51 -12.90 -0.33 -2.01
CA GLU A 51 -14.01 -1.29 -2.04
C GLU A 51 -15.20 -0.76 -2.85
N ILE A 52 -15.55 0.53 -2.69
CA ILE A 52 -16.60 1.20 -3.47
C ILE A 52 -16.23 1.25 -4.96
N THR A 53 -15.00 1.66 -5.29
CA THR A 53 -14.51 1.69 -6.67
C THR A 53 -14.50 0.29 -7.28
N ARG A 54 -14.08 -0.73 -6.53
CA ARG A 54 -14.10 -2.13 -7.00
C ARG A 54 -15.52 -2.62 -7.27
N LYS A 55 -16.49 -2.31 -6.40
CA LYS A 55 -17.90 -2.65 -6.62
C LYS A 55 -18.50 -1.91 -7.80
N ALA A 56 -18.14 -0.64 -8.01
CA ALA A 56 -18.59 0.14 -9.16
C ALA A 56 -18.09 -0.44 -10.48
N VAL A 57 -16.79 -0.77 -10.57
CA VAL A 57 -16.20 -1.39 -11.78
C VAL A 57 -16.79 -2.76 -12.07
N ASN A 58 -17.08 -3.58 -11.05
CA ASN A 58 -17.70 -4.89 -11.26
C ASN A 58 -19.16 -4.77 -11.71
N ASN A 59 -19.94 -3.83 -11.18
CA ASN A 59 -21.32 -3.60 -11.62
C ASN A 59 -21.41 -3.02 -13.03
N GLU A 60 -20.45 -2.20 -13.44
CA GLU A 60 -20.40 -1.62 -14.79
C GLU A 60 -19.98 -2.67 -15.85
N ALA A 61 -19.16 -3.65 -15.45
CA ALA A 61 -18.81 -4.80 -16.30
C ALA A 61 -19.98 -5.79 -16.48
N GLU A 62 -20.86 -5.95 -15.49
CA GLU A 62 -22.08 -6.78 -15.62
C GLU A 62 -23.16 -6.11 -16.48
N GLN A 63 -23.20 -4.78 -16.58
CA GLN A 63 -24.17 -4.07 -17.42
C GLN A 63 -23.79 -4.00 -18.91
N ALA A 64 -22.54 -4.31 -19.27
CA ALA A 64 -22.09 -4.35 -20.66
C ALA A 64 -22.19 -5.75 -21.32
N ALA A 65 -22.57 -6.79 -20.55
CA ALA A 65 -22.65 -8.16 -21.05
C ALA A 65 -24.05 -8.58 -21.54
N ASP A 66 -25.06 -7.72 -21.43
CA ASP A 66 -26.45 -8.02 -21.83
C ASP A 66 -26.92 -7.17 -23.04
N VAL A 67 -26.06 -7.06 -24.05
CA VAL A 67 -26.50 -6.65 -25.40
C VAL A 67 -26.26 -7.82 -26.35
N THR A 68 -27.35 -8.53 -26.61
CA THR A 68 -27.46 -9.61 -27.59
C THR A 68 -26.89 -9.17 -28.97
N PRO A 69 -26.07 -10.00 -29.64
CA PRO A 69 -25.58 -9.69 -30.97
C PRO A 69 -26.69 -9.95 -32.00
N ALA A 70 -27.21 -8.88 -32.61
CA ALA A 70 -28.00 -9.00 -33.83
C ALA A 70 -27.05 -9.06 -35.03
N GLU A 71 -27.09 -10.18 -35.74
CA GLU A 71 -26.44 -10.40 -37.03
C GLU A 71 -26.80 -9.30 -38.04
N SER A 72 -25.80 -8.72 -38.71
CA SER A 72 -26.00 -8.16 -40.04
C SER A 72 -24.70 -8.08 -40.84
N THR A 73 -24.52 -9.09 -41.69
CA THR A 73 -23.99 -9.04 -43.06
C THR A 73 -23.07 -7.88 -43.50
N THR A 74 -21.79 -8.22 -43.75
CA THR A 74 -20.90 -7.66 -44.80
C THR A 74 -21.53 -7.86 -46.20
N PRO A 75 -21.17 -7.14 -47.31
CA PRO A 75 -19.81 -6.73 -47.74
C PRO A 75 -19.73 -5.29 -48.38
N THR A 76 -18.58 -4.65 -48.58
CA THR A 76 -17.67 -4.77 -49.75
C THR A 76 -16.65 -3.61 -49.73
N ALA A 77 -15.47 -3.90 -50.28
CA ALA A 77 -14.30 -3.07 -50.58
C ALA A 77 -14.52 -1.61 -51.03
N GLU A 78 -13.57 -0.71 -50.72
CA GLU A 78 -12.60 -0.21 -51.71
C GLU A 78 -11.49 0.66 -51.09
N LYS A 79 -10.40 0.79 -51.84
CA LYS A 79 -9.06 1.29 -51.50
C LYS A 79 -8.79 2.55 -52.31
N SER A 80 -8.32 3.65 -51.69
CA SER A 80 -7.47 4.71 -52.31
C SER A 80 -7.10 5.72 -51.22
N VAL A 81 -5.85 5.99 -50.85
CA VAL A 81 -4.72 6.64 -51.57
C VAL A 81 -5.01 8.09 -51.98
N THR A 82 -4.38 9.01 -51.20
CA THR A 82 -3.71 10.27 -51.57
C THR A 82 -4.48 11.36 -52.32
N GLU A 83 -4.61 12.54 -51.71
CA GLU A 83 -4.00 13.81 -52.19
C GLU A 83 -4.31 14.97 -51.23
N ALA A 84 -3.25 15.63 -50.74
CA ALA A 84 -3.28 17.03 -50.35
C ALA A 84 -3.19 17.88 -51.63
N PRO A 85 -3.74 19.10 -51.65
CA PRO A 85 -2.82 20.24 -51.59
C PRO A 85 -3.33 21.45 -50.78
N ASP A 86 -2.40 21.95 -49.96
CA ASP A 86 -1.88 23.32 -49.98
C ASP A 86 -2.84 24.47 -50.38
N ARG A 87 -3.13 25.34 -49.41
CA ARG A 87 -3.29 26.78 -49.64
C ARG A 87 -3.12 27.57 -48.35
N GLY A 88 -2.04 28.35 -48.33
CA GLY A 88 -1.64 29.19 -47.21
C GLY A 88 -2.54 30.40 -46.94
N ALA A 89 -2.26 31.02 -45.81
CA ALA A 89 -2.49 32.44 -45.55
C ALA A 89 -1.55 32.88 -44.41
N GLU A 90 -0.84 33.96 -44.69
CA GLU A 90 0.20 34.62 -43.90
C GLU A 90 -0.34 35.29 -42.63
N GLY A 91 0.52 35.45 -41.61
CA GLY A 91 0.30 36.38 -40.50
C GLY A 91 1.36 36.24 -39.39
N PRO A 92 1.83 37.34 -38.77
CA PRO A 92 3.27 37.65 -38.77
C PRO A 92 4.04 37.35 -37.48
N GLU A 93 5.36 37.29 -37.68
CA GLU A 93 6.46 37.42 -36.71
C GLU A 93 6.23 38.49 -35.63
N VAL A 94 6.43 38.08 -34.38
CA VAL A 94 6.98 38.97 -33.35
C VAL A 94 8.14 38.24 -32.68
N ALA A 95 9.35 38.63 -33.09
CA ALA A 95 10.59 38.34 -32.39
C ALA A 95 10.67 39.21 -31.12
N VAL A 96 10.79 38.58 -29.95
CA VAL A 96 11.48 39.19 -28.81
C VAL A 96 12.49 38.19 -28.28
N GLN A 97 13.72 38.51 -28.66
CA GLN A 97 14.98 37.95 -28.23
C GLN A 97 15.20 38.27 -26.75
N SER A 98 15.33 37.25 -25.91
CA SER A 98 16.04 37.35 -24.64
C SER A 98 16.88 36.10 -24.48
N GLN A 99 18.09 36.20 -25.03
CA GLN A 99 19.19 35.30 -24.78
C GLN A 99 19.58 35.42 -23.31
N SER A 100 19.20 34.44 -22.51
CA SER A 100 20.00 34.06 -21.34
C SER A 100 20.75 32.79 -21.73
N THR A 101 22.00 32.97 -22.10
CA THR A 101 22.94 31.87 -22.37
C THR A 101 23.31 31.22 -21.05
N GLU A 102 22.41 30.39 -20.52
CA GLU A 102 22.82 29.31 -19.63
C GLU A 102 23.34 28.17 -20.51
N LYS A 103 24.65 27.95 -20.39
CA LYS A 103 25.37 26.81 -20.93
C LYS A 103 24.53 25.53 -20.74
N PRO A 104 24.17 24.80 -21.81
CA PRO A 104 23.68 23.45 -21.65
C PRO A 104 24.80 22.67 -20.96
N SER A 105 24.55 22.25 -19.72
CA SER A 105 25.37 21.23 -19.07
C SER A 105 25.10 19.91 -19.80
N GLU A 106 25.69 19.79 -20.97
CA GLU A 106 25.73 18.62 -21.83
C GLU A 106 26.68 17.60 -21.18
N ASN A 107 26.22 17.04 -20.07
CA ASN A 107 26.77 15.87 -19.38
C ASN A 107 25.81 15.46 -18.24
N ALA A 108 24.49 15.50 -18.49
CA ALA A 108 23.61 14.58 -17.79
C ALA A 108 23.82 13.22 -18.47
N GLU A 109 24.89 12.54 -18.06
CA GLU A 109 25.10 11.12 -18.32
C GLU A 109 23.78 10.43 -17.96
N THR A 110 23.02 10.06 -18.98
CA THR A 110 21.72 9.40 -18.82
C THR A 110 22.02 8.05 -18.21
N ALA A 111 22.13 8.01 -16.88
CA ALA A 111 22.38 6.78 -16.15
C ALA A 111 21.28 5.81 -16.57
N GLU A 112 21.66 4.78 -17.32
CA GLU A 112 20.73 3.78 -17.82
C GLU A 112 19.99 3.22 -16.62
N VAL A 113 18.67 3.40 -16.60
CA VAL A 113 17.84 2.89 -15.51
C VAL A 113 17.90 1.37 -15.60
N PRO A 114 18.34 0.65 -14.54
CA PRO A 114 18.47 -0.80 -14.62
C PRO A 114 17.10 -1.44 -14.91
N ILE A 115 17.11 -2.49 -15.73
CA ILE A 115 15.92 -3.20 -16.17
C ILE A 115 15.79 -4.49 -15.36
N SER A 116 14.56 -4.82 -14.95
CA SER A 116 14.27 -6.07 -14.27
C SER A 116 14.67 -7.28 -15.14
N PRO A 117 15.37 -8.27 -14.58
CA PRO A 117 15.65 -9.52 -15.29
C PRO A 117 14.40 -10.40 -15.46
N HIS A 118 13.27 -10.02 -14.87
CA HIS A 118 12.01 -10.79 -14.89
C HIS A 118 10.98 -10.26 -15.88
N GLY A 119 11.34 -9.27 -16.69
CA GLY A 119 10.45 -8.70 -17.70
C GLY A 119 9.47 -7.65 -17.16
N PHE A 120 9.62 -7.20 -15.91
CA PHE A 120 8.77 -6.16 -15.32
C PHE A 120 9.12 -4.72 -15.77
N GLY A 121 10.01 -4.59 -16.76
CA GLY A 121 10.52 -3.30 -17.23
C GLY A 121 11.54 -2.65 -16.28
N PRO A 122 11.85 -1.35 -16.49
CA PRO A 122 12.75 -0.60 -15.62
C PRO A 122 12.32 -0.64 -14.15
N PHE A 123 13.27 -0.62 -13.23
CA PHE A 123 12.94 -0.46 -11.81
C PHE A 123 12.27 0.89 -11.55
N PRO A 124 11.24 0.95 -10.68
CA PRO A 124 10.58 2.20 -10.38
C PRO A 124 11.55 3.13 -9.63
N LYS A 125 11.39 4.44 -9.85
CA LYS A 125 12.11 5.44 -9.06
C LYS A 125 11.65 5.33 -7.61
N VAL A 126 12.59 5.03 -6.71
CA VAL A 126 12.30 4.95 -5.28
C VAL A 126 12.34 6.37 -4.69
N PRO A 127 11.27 6.81 -3.99
CA PRO A 127 11.25 8.10 -3.30
C PRO A 127 12.44 8.24 -2.33
N ALA A 128 12.95 9.47 -2.21
CA ALA A 128 14.13 9.74 -1.37
C ALA A 128 13.84 9.53 0.13
N ASP A 129 12.58 9.66 0.54
CA ASP A 129 12.09 9.47 1.90
C ASP A 129 11.61 8.04 2.20
N TYR A 130 11.76 7.11 1.25
CA TYR A 130 11.36 5.71 1.45
C TYR A 130 12.28 5.02 2.48
N PRO A 131 11.75 4.52 3.62
CA PRO A 131 12.57 4.15 4.76
C PRO A 131 13.09 2.71 4.69
N TYR A 132 12.58 1.89 3.77
CA TYR A 132 12.96 0.48 3.67
C TYR A 132 14.11 0.27 2.67
N GLY A 133 14.94 -0.73 2.96
CA GLY A 133 15.88 -1.26 2.00
C GLY A 133 15.14 -1.83 0.79
N ILE A 134 15.75 -1.71 -0.39
CA ILE A 134 15.24 -2.24 -1.65
C ILE A 134 16.30 -3.16 -2.20
N THR A 135 15.95 -4.42 -2.44
CA THR A 135 16.92 -5.45 -2.84
C THR A 135 17.66 -5.10 -4.13
N TRP A 136 16.98 -4.51 -5.12
CA TRP A 136 17.63 -4.13 -6.39
C TRP A 136 18.51 -2.87 -6.31
N ARG A 137 18.67 -2.23 -5.14
CA ARG A 137 19.73 -1.22 -4.94
C ARG A 137 21.11 -1.87 -4.72
N ASP A 138 21.13 -3.13 -4.28
CA ASP A 138 22.33 -3.95 -4.13
C ASP A 138 22.22 -5.14 -5.10
N MET A 139 22.61 -4.91 -6.36
CA MET A 139 22.51 -5.93 -7.42
C MET A 139 23.34 -7.17 -7.10
N GLU A 140 24.46 -7.04 -6.40
CA GLU A 140 25.29 -8.18 -5.99
C GLU A 140 24.53 -9.08 -5.00
N TYR A 141 23.84 -8.50 -4.03
CA TYR A 141 22.96 -9.25 -3.12
C TYR A 141 21.76 -9.84 -3.87
N TYR A 142 21.10 -9.05 -4.71
CA TYR A 142 19.93 -9.46 -5.46
C TYR A 142 20.22 -10.68 -6.36
N GLU A 143 21.32 -10.64 -7.11
CA GLU A 143 21.74 -11.72 -8.02
C GLU A 143 22.09 -13.03 -7.28
N ARG A 144 22.48 -12.96 -6.01
CA ARG A 144 22.75 -14.15 -5.17
C ARG A 144 21.48 -14.85 -4.68
N LEU A 145 20.33 -14.19 -4.71
CA LEU A 145 19.07 -14.81 -4.31
C LEU A 145 18.63 -15.87 -5.33
N PRO A 146 17.98 -16.96 -4.91
CA PRO A 146 17.32 -17.87 -5.84
C PRO A 146 16.32 -17.12 -6.74
N SER A 147 16.28 -17.44 -8.03
CA SER A 147 15.45 -16.72 -9.03
C SER A 147 13.96 -16.59 -8.63
N TYR A 148 13.37 -17.62 -8.01
CA TYR A 148 11.99 -17.55 -7.52
C TYR A 148 11.80 -16.54 -6.38
N LYS A 149 12.85 -16.29 -5.58
CA LYS A 149 12.84 -15.26 -4.52
C LYS A 149 13.04 -13.88 -5.12
N GLN A 150 13.95 -13.72 -6.08
CA GLN A 150 14.19 -12.44 -6.78
C GLN A 150 12.88 -11.88 -7.34
N ARG A 151 12.16 -12.68 -8.14
CA ARG A 151 10.88 -12.28 -8.75
C ARG A 151 9.86 -11.86 -7.71
N ARG A 152 9.72 -12.64 -6.64
CA ARG A 152 8.75 -12.38 -5.57
C ARG A 152 9.09 -11.15 -4.74
N PHE A 153 10.36 -10.97 -4.38
CA PHE A 153 10.82 -9.77 -3.67
C PHE A 153 10.67 -8.53 -4.52
N GLU A 154 11.03 -8.60 -5.80
CA GLU A 154 10.88 -7.47 -6.70
C GLU A 154 9.42 -7.03 -6.85
N LEU A 155 8.49 -7.96 -7.09
CA LEU A 155 7.06 -7.63 -7.16
C LEU A 155 6.56 -6.98 -5.86
N MET A 156 6.93 -7.56 -4.72
CA MET A 156 6.54 -7.05 -3.41
C MET A 156 7.09 -5.63 -3.17
N GLU A 157 8.37 -5.41 -3.41
CA GLU A 157 9.01 -4.10 -3.24
C GLU A 157 8.47 -3.06 -4.24
N ARG A 158 8.17 -3.44 -5.49
CA ARG A 158 7.51 -2.55 -6.46
C ARG A 158 6.14 -2.11 -5.96
N VAL A 159 5.35 -3.02 -5.38
CA VAL A 159 4.06 -2.69 -4.76
C VAL A 159 4.26 -1.70 -3.61
N LEU A 160 5.21 -1.94 -2.71
CA LEU A 160 5.46 -1.04 -1.57
C LEU A 160 5.94 0.36 -2.01
N VAL A 161 6.85 0.42 -2.99
CA VAL A 161 7.32 1.71 -3.55
C VAL A 161 6.16 2.47 -4.21
N LYS A 162 5.26 1.78 -4.92
CA LYS A 162 4.08 2.41 -5.52
C LYS A 162 3.11 2.91 -4.45
N LEU A 163 2.78 2.10 -3.43
CA LEU A 163 1.94 2.51 -2.31
C LEU A 163 2.50 3.77 -1.63
N TRP A 164 3.81 3.79 -1.35
CA TRP A 164 4.47 4.95 -0.77
C TRP A 164 4.36 6.21 -1.63
N SER A 165 4.53 6.04 -2.94
CA SER A 165 4.41 7.13 -3.93
C SER A 165 2.98 7.65 -4.07
N GLU A 166 1.98 6.81 -3.81
CA GLU A 166 0.56 7.17 -3.74
C GLU A 166 0.15 7.80 -2.39
N GLY A 167 1.10 7.97 -1.46
CA GLY A 167 0.87 8.56 -0.14
C GLY A 167 0.41 7.57 0.92
N ILE A 168 0.31 6.28 0.59
CA ILE A 168 0.00 5.22 1.55
C ILE A 168 1.32 4.80 2.20
N ARG A 169 1.57 5.26 3.43
CA ARG A 169 2.88 5.12 4.11
C ARG A 169 2.83 4.35 5.43
N ASN A 170 1.64 3.94 5.87
CA ASN A 170 1.38 3.38 7.19
C ASN A 170 1.61 1.86 7.28
N PHE A 171 2.75 1.35 6.77
CA PHE A 171 3.10 -0.08 6.79
C PHE A 171 4.52 -0.33 7.29
N GLU A 172 4.86 -1.54 7.75
CA GLU A 172 6.22 -1.93 8.22
C GLU A 172 6.93 -2.92 7.29
N GLY A 173 6.41 -3.11 6.09
CA GLY A 173 6.92 -4.05 5.10
C GLY A 173 5.77 -4.77 4.40
N ALA A 174 6.04 -5.97 3.91
CA ALA A 174 5.03 -6.83 3.33
C ALA A 174 5.43 -8.31 3.41
N SER A 175 4.45 -9.17 3.19
CA SER A 175 4.65 -10.57 2.84
C SER A 175 3.99 -10.87 1.51
N ILE A 176 4.53 -11.84 0.77
CA ILE A 176 3.93 -12.33 -0.47
C ILE A 176 3.48 -13.77 -0.31
N GLU A 177 2.23 -14.06 -0.65
CA GLU A 177 1.63 -15.39 -0.51
C GLU A 177 0.49 -15.60 -1.51
N ASN A 178 0.41 -16.79 -2.10
CA ASN A 178 -0.53 -17.08 -3.19
C ASN A 178 -0.49 -16.01 -4.29
N ASP A 179 0.73 -15.60 -4.67
CA ASP A 179 1.04 -14.52 -5.63
C ASP A 179 0.43 -13.15 -5.32
N LYS A 180 -0.10 -12.94 -4.11
CA LYS A 180 -0.59 -11.66 -3.61
C LYS A 180 0.36 -11.05 -2.62
N VAL A 181 0.45 -9.72 -2.63
CA VAL A 181 1.24 -8.92 -1.69
C VAL A 181 0.32 -8.42 -0.57
N TYR A 182 0.76 -8.62 0.67
CA TYR A 182 0.08 -8.20 1.89
C TYR A 182 0.97 -7.19 2.61
N PRO A 183 0.77 -5.88 2.41
CA PRO A 183 1.47 -4.86 3.15
C PRO A 183 1.14 -4.94 4.63
N HIS A 184 2.15 -4.84 5.49
CA HIS A 184 1.99 -4.97 6.93
C HIS A 184 1.58 -3.64 7.53
N PHE A 185 0.34 -3.22 7.32
CA PHE A 185 -0.19 -1.96 7.86
C PHE A 185 -0.25 -1.97 9.40
N PHE A 186 -0.03 -0.79 10.00
CA PHE A 186 -0.19 -0.62 11.45
C PHE A 186 -1.62 -0.94 11.88
N ASN A 187 -1.74 -1.71 12.96
CA ASN A 187 -3.02 -2.17 13.51
C ASN A 187 -3.89 -2.99 12.53
N THR A 188 -3.31 -3.55 11.46
CA THR A 188 -4.03 -4.39 10.51
C THR A 188 -3.55 -5.84 10.57
N TYR A 189 -4.50 -6.76 10.70
CA TYR A 189 -4.26 -8.20 10.68
C TYR A 189 -5.02 -8.84 9.53
N TYR A 190 -4.31 -9.63 8.74
CA TYR A 190 -4.92 -10.50 7.74
C TYR A 190 -5.15 -11.87 8.38
N ILE A 191 -6.38 -12.34 8.41
CA ILE A 191 -6.74 -13.60 9.06
C ILE A 191 -7.41 -14.59 8.11
N ILE A 192 -7.24 -15.87 8.39
CA ILE A 192 -8.09 -16.93 7.84
C ILE A 192 -8.98 -17.41 8.98
N VAL A 193 -10.29 -17.40 8.74
CA VAL A 193 -11.31 -17.90 9.67
C VAL A 193 -11.87 -19.18 9.08
N GLU A 194 -11.83 -20.25 9.86
CA GLU A 194 -12.50 -21.51 9.55
C GLU A 194 -13.57 -21.79 10.60
N GLU A 195 -14.49 -22.71 10.29
CA GLU A 195 -15.53 -23.12 11.22
C GLU A 195 -15.18 -24.48 11.84
N ARG A 196 -15.42 -24.63 13.14
CA ARG A 196 -15.31 -25.90 13.86
C ARG A 196 -16.65 -26.23 14.50
N GLU A 197 -17.05 -27.50 14.41
CA GLU A 197 -18.19 -28.01 15.14
C GLU A 197 -17.85 -28.15 16.64
N ALA A 198 -18.59 -27.42 17.47
CA ALA A 198 -18.53 -27.49 18.93
C ALA A 198 -19.25 -28.75 19.46
N PRO A 199 -19.03 -29.15 20.73
CA PRO A 199 -19.65 -30.35 21.29
C PRO A 199 -21.18 -30.37 21.29
N ASP A 200 -21.82 -29.20 21.19
CA ASP A 200 -23.28 -29.04 21.09
C ASP A 200 -23.80 -29.05 19.65
N GLY A 201 -22.93 -29.25 18.65
CA GLY A 201 -23.24 -29.26 17.23
C GLY A 201 -23.29 -27.88 16.57
N THR A 202 -22.97 -26.81 17.29
CA THR A 202 -22.88 -25.46 16.70
C THR A 202 -21.57 -25.27 15.95
N LEU A 203 -21.57 -24.45 14.88
CA LEU A 203 -20.36 -24.09 14.16
C LEU A 203 -19.78 -22.81 14.76
N GLU A 204 -18.58 -22.90 15.32
CA GLU A 204 -17.85 -21.78 15.91
C GLU A 204 -16.71 -21.34 14.98
N PRO A 205 -16.63 -20.05 14.64
CA PRO A 205 -15.51 -19.52 13.87
C PRO A 205 -14.24 -19.55 14.72
N PHE A 206 -13.12 -19.95 14.13
CA PHE A 206 -11.81 -19.88 14.77
C PHE A 206 -10.74 -19.45 13.76
N ILE A 207 -9.73 -18.76 14.27
CA ILE A 207 -8.66 -18.21 13.43
C ILE A 207 -7.59 -19.28 13.25
N THR A 208 -7.38 -19.74 12.01
CA THR A 208 -6.31 -20.71 11.68
C THR A 208 -5.00 -20.04 11.34
N ARG A 209 -5.05 -18.79 10.90
CA ARG A 209 -3.88 -18.07 10.45
C ARG A 209 -3.99 -16.57 10.70
N ILE A 210 -2.86 -15.98 11.11
CA ILE A 210 -2.70 -14.54 11.30
C ILE A 210 -1.47 -14.08 10.54
N LYS A 211 -1.58 -12.96 9.82
CA LYS A 211 -0.48 -12.25 9.17
C LYS A 211 -0.59 -10.75 9.48
N GLY A 212 0.55 -10.11 9.70
CA GLY A 212 0.67 -8.69 10.04
C GLY A 212 2.14 -8.36 10.33
N GLY A 213 2.45 -7.08 10.55
CA GLY A 213 3.82 -6.63 10.85
C GLY A 213 4.28 -7.09 12.23
N SER A 214 3.44 -6.89 13.24
CA SER A 214 3.67 -7.33 14.61
C SER A 214 2.60 -8.35 15.02
N PRO A 215 2.92 -9.39 15.81
CA PRO A 215 1.91 -10.30 16.36
C PRO A 215 0.90 -9.52 17.22
N PRO A 216 -0.38 -9.90 17.22
CA PRO A 216 -1.37 -9.26 18.09
C PRO A 216 -1.02 -9.53 19.56
N PRO A 217 -1.27 -8.57 20.47
CA PRO A 217 -1.27 -8.84 21.91
C PRO A 217 -2.18 -10.03 22.24
N ALA A 218 -1.75 -10.87 23.20
CA ALA A 218 -2.39 -12.16 23.49
C ALA A 218 -3.84 -12.04 24.01
N ASP A 219 -4.25 -10.86 24.47
CA ASP A 219 -5.56 -10.54 25.01
C ASP A 219 -6.54 -9.99 23.97
N ILE A 220 -6.12 -9.83 22.71
CA ILE A 220 -6.98 -9.30 21.65
C ILE A 220 -7.72 -10.43 20.95
N ASP A 221 -9.05 -10.39 21.05
CA ASP A 221 -9.94 -11.19 20.23
C ASP A 221 -10.06 -10.56 18.82
N LEU A 222 -9.40 -11.17 17.83
CA LEU A 222 -9.45 -10.73 16.44
C LEU A 222 -10.77 -11.09 15.73
N LEU A 223 -11.63 -11.92 16.32
CA LEU A 223 -13.01 -12.11 15.83
C LEU A 223 -13.92 -10.97 16.27
N ASN A 224 -13.58 -10.31 17.39
CA ASN A 224 -14.25 -9.11 17.90
C ASN A 224 -13.24 -7.98 18.16
N PRO A 225 -12.54 -7.50 17.12
CA PRO A 225 -11.42 -6.59 17.30
C PRO A 225 -11.87 -5.25 17.87
N PRO A 226 -11.04 -4.60 18.71
CA PRO A 226 -11.33 -3.25 19.18
C PRO A 226 -11.34 -2.26 17.99
N PRO A 227 -11.99 -1.08 18.10
CA PRO A 227 -12.21 -0.19 16.95
C PRO A 227 -10.96 0.34 16.24
N HIS A 228 -9.79 0.27 16.88
CA HIS A 228 -8.52 0.72 16.32
C HIS A 228 -7.77 -0.40 15.58
N ILE A 229 -8.23 -1.64 15.67
CA ILE A 229 -7.67 -2.79 14.98
C ILE A 229 -8.53 -3.12 13.78
N GLN A 230 -7.88 -3.22 12.63
CA GLN A 230 -8.50 -3.65 11.40
C GLN A 230 -8.19 -5.13 11.17
N VAL A 231 -9.24 -5.89 10.91
CA VAL A 231 -9.12 -7.29 10.53
C VAL A 231 -9.58 -7.44 9.10
N LEU A 232 -8.72 -7.99 8.26
CA LEU A 232 -8.93 -8.18 6.83
C LEU A 232 -8.91 -9.67 6.52
N ASP A 233 -9.76 -10.09 5.59
CA ASP A 233 -9.78 -11.47 5.13
C ASP A 233 -8.55 -11.77 4.27
N PHE A 234 -7.75 -12.75 4.67
CA PHE A 234 -6.49 -13.07 4.01
C PHE A 234 -6.68 -13.51 2.57
N GLU A 235 -7.75 -14.22 2.23
CA GLU A 235 -7.92 -14.78 0.89
C GLU A 235 -8.31 -13.72 -0.16
N THR A 236 -9.05 -12.70 0.26
CA THR A 236 -9.69 -11.74 -0.63
C THR A 236 -9.01 -10.36 -0.69
N THR A 237 -8.22 -10.00 0.33
CA THR A 237 -7.69 -8.62 0.48
C THR A 237 -6.24 -8.43 0.01
N GLY A 238 -5.51 -9.51 -0.29
CA GLY A 238 -4.17 -9.41 -0.85
C GLY A 238 -4.14 -8.66 -2.18
N ILE A 239 -3.11 -7.85 -2.39
CA ILE A 239 -2.90 -7.07 -3.62
C ILE A 239 -2.35 -8.01 -4.69
N ASP A 240 -3.06 -8.17 -5.80
CA ASP A 240 -2.48 -8.75 -7.01
C ASP A 240 -1.43 -7.77 -7.58
N PRO A 241 -0.13 -8.12 -7.56
CA PRO A 241 0.92 -7.20 -7.96
C PRO A 241 0.90 -6.93 -9.46
N TYR A 242 0.44 -7.86 -10.31
CA TYR A 242 0.41 -7.66 -11.75
C TYR A 242 -0.66 -6.64 -12.12
N GLN A 243 -1.87 -6.82 -11.59
CA GLN A 243 -2.96 -5.88 -11.79
C GLN A 243 -2.64 -4.50 -11.19
N TYR A 244 -2.12 -4.47 -9.96
CA TYR A 244 -1.84 -3.20 -9.28
C TYR A 244 -0.69 -2.42 -9.93
N LEU A 245 0.34 -3.10 -10.46
CA LEU A 245 1.47 -2.46 -11.12
C LEU A 245 1.29 -2.25 -12.63
N ASN A 246 0.17 -2.72 -13.21
CA ASN A 246 -0.06 -2.75 -14.67
C ASN A 246 1.04 -3.51 -15.43
N LEU A 247 1.41 -4.70 -14.92
CA LEU A 247 2.37 -5.59 -15.56
C LEU A 247 1.60 -6.64 -16.39
N HIS A 248 1.96 -6.78 -17.67
CA HIS A 248 1.35 -7.71 -18.62
C HIS A 248 2.33 -8.82 -19.00
#